data_AF-A0A3B1E6H4-F1
#
_entry.id   AF-A0A3B1E6H4-F1
#
_cell.length_a   1.000
_cell.length_b   1.000
_cell.length_c   1.000
_cell.angle_alpha   90.00
_cell.angle_beta   90.00
_cell.angle_gamma   90.00
#
_symmetry.space_group_name_H-M   'P 1'
#
loop_
_entity.id
_entity.type
_entity.pdbx_description
1 polymer ?
#
loop_
_entity_poly.entity_id
_entity_poly.type
_entity_poly.pdbx_seq_one_letter_code
_entity_poly.pdbx_strand_id
1 'polypeptide(L)'
;MLDLGIELSLKITPKVIDGTTIYLIENNELIACLEDDISLKVIEEVKKIKPYQVVFKDRSFSNDNDKINAISSLSKVSTVSVI
;
A
#
# COMPACT_ATOMS: atom_id res chain seq x y z
N MET A 1 -4.47 18.57 -15.06
CA MET A 1 -3.19 18.42 -14.35
C MET A 1 -3.53 17.72 -13.04
N LEU A 2 -3.08 16.47 -12.86
CA LEU A 2 -3.28 15.75 -11.60
C LEU A 2 -2.24 16.30 -10.62
N ASP A 3 -2.74 17.07 -9.66
CA ASP A 3 -2.01 17.87 -8.67
C ASP A 3 -1.46 17.00 -7.52
N LEU A 4 -0.80 15.90 -7.86
CA LEU A 4 0.02 15.12 -6.94
C LEU A 4 1.44 15.28 -7.45
N GLY A 5 2.21 16.16 -6.81
CA GLY A 5 3.62 16.46 -7.09
C GLY A 5 4.59 15.28 -6.89
N ILE A 6 4.19 14.10 -7.34
CA ILE A 6 5.07 12.97 -7.56
C ILE A 6 5.66 13.22 -8.93
N GLU A 7 6.86 13.80 -8.97
CA GLU A 7 7.67 13.77 -10.19
C GLU A 7 7.69 12.33 -10.69
N LEU A 8 7.29 12.13 -11.96
CA LEU A 8 7.41 10.86 -12.70
C LEU A 8 8.86 10.32 -12.77
N SER A 9 9.82 10.93 -12.08
CA SER A 9 11.20 10.47 -11.89
C SER A 9 11.29 9.21 -11.01
N LEU A 10 10.35 8.99 -10.08
CA LEU A 10 10.30 7.76 -9.29
C LEU A 10 9.65 6.64 -10.10
N LYS A 11 10.30 5.47 -10.15
CA LYS A 11 9.74 4.29 -10.82
C LYS A 11 8.52 3.78 -10.05
N ILE A 12 7.34 4.17 -10.51
CA ILE A 12 6.06 3.69 -9.99
C ILE A 12 5.57 2.56 -10.89
N THR A 13 5.42 1.37 -10.30
CA THR A 13 4.89 0.19 -10.98
C THR A 13 3.54 -0.18 -10.37
N PRO A 14 2.42 0.03 -11.07
CA PRO A 14 1.13 -0.46 -10.61
C PRO A 14 1.10 -1.99 -10.70
N LYS A 15 0.58 -2.64 -9.67
CA LYS A 15 0.42 -4.09 -9.57
C LYS A 15 -0.95 -4.40 -9.03
N VAL A 16 -1.70 -5.24 -9.73
CA VAL A 16 -3.02 -5.70 -9.26
C VAL A 16 -2.83 -6.97 -8.45
N ILE A 17 -3.30 -6.98 -7.21
CA ILE A 17 -3.28 -8.13 -6.30
C ILE A 17 -4.71 -8.36 -5.82
N ASP A 18 -5.25 -9.54 -6.09
CA ASP A 18 -6.62 -9.92 -5.69
C ASP A 18 -7.72 -8.94 -6.15
N GLY A 19 -7.51 -8.23 -7.26
CA GLY A 19 -8.43 -7.21 -7.77
C GLY A 19 -8.18 -5.79 -7.24
N THR A 20 -7.27 -5.62 -6.27
CA THR A 20 -6.84 -4.33 -5.73
C THR A 20 -5.57 -3.85 -6.44
N THR A 21 -5.56 -2.63 -6.94
CA THR A 21 -4.37 -1.99 -7.52
C THR A 21 -3.47 -1.38 -6.45
N ILE A 22 -2.23 -1.88 -6.33
CA ILE A 22 -1.18 -1.29 -5.48
C ILE A 22 -0.11 -0.63 -6.36
N TYR A 23 0.58 0.37 -5.83
CA TYR A 23 1.63 1.11 -6.53
C TYR A 23 2.96 0.86 -5.82
N LEU A 24 3.87 0.17 -6.51
CA LEU A 24 5.23 -0.09 -6.04
C LEU A 24 6.13 1.07 -6.48
N ILE A 25 6.76 1.74 -5.54
CA ILE A 25 7.66 2.87 -5.75
C ILE A 25 9.08 2.43 -5.38
N GLU A 26 10.08 2.85 -6.17
CA GLU A 26 11.50 2.54 -5.97
C GLU A 26 11.78 1.06 -5.73
N ASN A 27 11.56 0.21 -6.74
CA ASN A 27 11.83 -1.25 -6.64
C ASN A 27 11.20 -1.94 -5.41
N ASN A 28 9.98 -1.53 -5.03
CA ASN A 28 9.22 -2.04 -3.89
C ASN A 28 9.71 -1.55 -2.51
N GLU A 29 10.56 -0.52 -2.45
CA GLU A 29 10.90 0.13 -1.17
C GLU A 29 9.70 0.84 -0.57
N LEU A 30 8.83 1.44 -1.39
CA LEU A 30 7.62 2.07 -0.92
C LEU A 30 6.40 1.51 -1.64
N ILE A 31 5.34 1.20 -0.91
CA ILE A 31 4.10 0.69 -1.50
C ILE A 31 2.97 1.65 -1.16
N ALA A 32 2.35 2.26 -2.16
CA ALA A 32 1.17 3.08 -1.99
C ALA A 32 -0.06 2.30 -2.45
N CYS A 33 -1.02 2.09 -1.57
CA CYS A 33 -2.32 1.54 -1.91
C CYS A 33 -3.34 2.68 -1.89
N LEU A 34 -3.89 2.99 -3.05
CA LEU A 34 -4.79 4.12 -3.28
C LEU A 34 -6.24 3.70 -3.50
N GLU A 35 -6.49 2.39 -3.54
CA GLU A 35 -7.81 1.79 -3.72
C GLU A 35 -8.60 1.83 -2.42
N ASP A 36 -9.92 1.85 -2.53
CA ASP A 36 -10.86 1.89 -1.41
C ASP A 36 -11.15 0.49 -0.81
N ASP A 37 -10.78 -0.59 -1.51
CA ASP A 37 -11.00 -1.97 -1.06
C ASP A 37 -9.70 -2.78 -1.07
N ILE A 38 -9.03 -2.82 0.09
CA ILE A 38 -7.84 -3.64 0.31
C ILE A 38 -8.21 -4.87 1.12
N SER A 39 -8.10 -6.03 0.48
CA SER A 39 -8.28 -7.33 1.14
C SER A 39 -7.04 -7.80 1.90
N LEU A 40 -7.21 -8.64 2.92
CA LEU A 40 -6.12 -9.25 3.71
C LEU A 40 -5.06 -9.95 2.85
N LYS A 41 -5.44 -10.52 1.71
CA LYS A 41 -4.48 -11.13 0.77
C LYS A 41 -3.46 -10.14 0.23
N VAL A 42 -3.89 -8.90 -0.07
CA VAL A 42 -3.00 -7.83 -0.51
C VAL A 42 -1.97 -7.55 0.57
N ILE A 43 -2.41 -7.50 1.82
CA ILE A 43 -1.53 -7.29 2.98
C ILE A 43 -0.53 -8.43 3.12
N GLU A 44 -0.96 -9.69 2.97
CA GLU A 44 -0.04 -10.83 3.02
C GLU A 44 1.02 -10.76 1.92
N GLU A 45 0.64 -10.38 0.69
CA GLU A 45 1.59 -10.20 -0.41
C GLU A 45 2.54 -9.02 -0.15
N VAL A 46 2.03 -7.87 0.31
CA VAL A 46 2.83 -6.72 0.72
C VAL A 46 3.82 -7.11 1.83
N LYS A 47 3.39 -7.94 2.79
CA LYS A 47 4.23 -8.46 3.86
C LYS A 47 5.34 -9.38 3.35
N LYS A 48 5.08 -10.20 2.31
CA LYS A 48 6.11 -11.03 1.65
C LYS A 48 7.15 -10.18 0.93
N ILE A 49 6.71 -9.07 0.33
CA ILE A 49 7.59 -8.12 -0.35
C ILE A 49 8.54 -7.43 0.65
N LYS A 50 8.11 -7.23 1.91
CA LYS A 50 8.86 -6.50 2.96
C LYS A 50 9.35 -5.13 2.48
N PRO A 51 8.43 -4.24 2.07
CA PRO A 51 8.80 -2.89 1.69
C PRO A 51 9.41 -2.14 2.88
N TYR A 52 10.12 -1.04 2.63
CA TYR A 52 10.59 -0.16 3.68
C TYR A 52 9.42 0.65 4.27
N GLN A 53 8.52 1.14 3.40
CA GLN A 53 7.38 1.95 3.79
C GLN A 53 6.11 1.55 3.03
N VAL A 54 4.96 1.61 3.70
CA VAL A 54 3.65 1.38 3.10
C VAL A 54 2.72 2.54 3.41
N VAL A 55 2.06 3.05 2.39
CA VAL A 55 1.10 4.15 2.45
C VAL A 55 -0.27 3.62 2.06
N PHE A 56 -1.26 3.84 2.91
CA PHE A 56 -2.65 3.51 2.64
C PHE A 56 -3.49 4.78 2.69
N LYS A 57 -4.57 4.85 1.91
CA LYS A 57 -5.60 5.87 2.16
C LYS A 57 -6.41 5.51 3.39
N ASP A 58 -6.89 6.50 4.12
CA ASP A 58 -7.76 6.26 5.28
C ASP A 58 -9.03 5.47 4.91
N ARG A 59 -9.53 5.70 3.69
CA ARG A 59 -10.68 5.02 3.07
C ARG A 59 -10.34 3.71 2.35
N SER A 60 -9.10 3.23 2.40
CA SER A 60 -8.68 2.02 1.69
C SER A 60 -9.22 0.71 2.25
N PHE A 61 -9.85 0.74 3.41
CA PHE A 61 -10.32 -0.46 4.08
C PHE A 61 -11.83 -0.37 4.29
N SER A 62 -12.55 -1.36 3.76
CA SER A 62 -14.00 -1.50 3.97
C SER A 62 -14.38 -1.73 5.44
N ASN A 63 -13.47 -2.31 6.24
CA ASN A 63 -13.67 -2.58 7.66
C ASN A 63 -12.45 -2.19 8.51
N ASP A 64 -12.71 -1.63 9.69
CA ASP A 64 -11.68 -1.29 10.68
C ASP A 64 -10.84 -2.49 11.12
N ASN A 65 -11.42 -3.70 11.17
CA ASN A 65 -10.70 -4.91 11.53
C ASN A 65 -9.60 -5.26 10.53
N ASP A 66 -9.90 -5.20 9.23
CA ASP A 66 -8.92 -5.45 8.17
C ASP A 66 -7.82 -4.39 8.18
N LYS A 67 -8.18 -3.11 8.39
CA LYS A 67 -7.23 -2.00 8.57
C LYS A 67 -6.27 -2.25 9.73
N ILE A 68 -6.80 -2.53 10.92
CA ILE A 68 -5.98 -2.74 12.12
C ILE A 68 -5.09 -3.97 11.95
N ASN A 69 -5.61 -5.07 11.41
CA ASN A 69 -4.83 -6.28 11.17
C ASN A 69 -3.71 -6.03 10.14
N ALA A 70 -4.03 -5.31 9.06
CA ALA A 70 -3.09 -4.90 8.04
C ALA A 70 -1.93 -4.09 8.61
N ILE A 71 -2.27 -2.98 9.27
CA ILE A 71 -1.31 -2.06 9.85
C ILE A 71 -0.49 -2.77 10.94
N SER A 72 -1.13 -3.55 11.82
CA SER A 72 -0.42 -4.29 12.87
C SER A 72 0.53 -5.35 12.31
N SER A 73 0.15 -6.03 11.24
CA SER A 73 0.98 -7.04 10.59
C SER A 73 2.17 -6.43 9.83
N LEU A 74 1.95 -5.29 9.16
CA LEU A 74 2.98 -4.60 8.38
C LEU A 74 3.90 -3.75 9.25
N SER A 75 3.39 -3.12 10.29
CA SER A 75 4.17 -2.33 11.25
C SER A 75 5.27 -3.14 11.95
N LYS A 76 5.19 -4.48 11.94
CA LYS A 76 6.22 -5.37 12.48
C LYS A 76 7.41 -5.57 11.55
N VAL A 77 7.26 -5.26 10.26
CA VAL A 77 8.28 -5.47 9.22
C VAL A 77 8.66 -4.19 8.49
N SER A 78 7.80 -3.17 8.49
CA SER A 78 7.88 -1.96 7.67
C SER A 78 7.21 -0.77 8.36
N THR A 79 7.54 0.45 7.96
CA THR A 79 6.83 1.66 8.41
C THR A 79 5.49 1.79 7.67
N VAL A 80 4.39 1.99 8.39
CA VAL A 80 3.06 2.16 7.79
C VAL A 80 2.57 3.59 8.04
N SER A 81 2.11 4.26 6.99
CA SER A 81 1.51 5.59 7.03
C SER A 81 0.13 5.56 6.41
N VAL A 82 -0.80 6.32 6.99
CA VAL A 82 -2.15 6.47 6.48
C VAL A 82 -2.35 7.94 6.12
N ILE A 83 -2.83 8.20 4.91
CA ILE A 83 -3.11 9.55 4.38
C ILE A 83 -4.59 9.79 4.12
#